data_AF-A0A2A5EAA9-F1
#
_entry.id   AF-A0A2A5EAA9-F1
#
_cell.length_a   1.000
_cell.length_b   1.000
_cell.length_c   1.000
_cell.angle_alpha   90.00
_cell.angle_beta   90.00
_cell.angle_gamma   90.00
#
_symmetry.space_group_name_H-M   'P 1'
#
loop_
_entity.id
_entity.type
_entity.pdbx_description
1 polymer ?
#
loop_
_entity_poly.entity_id
_entity_poly.type
_entity_poly.pdbx_seq_one_letter_code
_entity_poly.pdbx_strand_id
1 'polypeptide(L)'
;MPLTETTHNKAIAFLEMIQIGHEIMKESSVVNSKTKELFNNSDTWNIKTINESLEKRDLSHAGLESLIGAYLTFWNESVGMDIEEFWIKINKKSLDFKRKDPLKYALDKGRFRNVHQGMSARRDWNRLKESQLLNKRLTKEEIECLDIIIKDDELERVKLLKKCLTKKSIPKTQYLKFGDCIGYLSHCDLFENYFTELELEELHEVWNNFESK
;
A
#
# COMPACT_ATOMS: atom_id res chain seq x y z
N MET A 1 -10.09 29.81 -13.23
CA MET A 1 -9.69 29.60 -14.64
C MET A 1 -10.73 28.70 -15.28
N PRO A 2 -11.09 28.91 -16.55
CA PRO A 2 -12.08 28.06 -17.22
C PRO A 2 -11.55 26.63 -17.38
N LEU A 3 -12.45 25.65 -17.26
CA LEU A 3 -12.17 24.23 -17.50
C LEU A 3 -11.62 24.03 -18.92
N THR A 4 -10.39 23.50 -19.02
CA THR A 4 -9.77 23.15 -20.31
C THR A 4 -10.24 21.78 -20.78
N GLU A 5 -10.24 21.54 -22.09
CA GLU A 5 -10.59 20.23 -22.68
C GLU A 5 -9.70 19.11 -22.14
N THR A 6 -8.40 19.37 -21.99
CA THR A 6 -7.45 18.41 -21.38
C THR A 6 -7.86 18.04 -19.96
N THR A 7 -8.25 19.02 -19.14
CA THR A 7 -8.68 18.78 -17.75
C THR A 7 -10.00 18.02 -17.72
N HIS A 8 -10.94 18.37 -18.60
CA HIS A 8 -12.21 17.66 -18.75
C HIS A 8 -11.98 16.18 -19.11
N ASN A 9 -11.19 15.89 -20.15
CA ASN A 9 -10.92 14.52 -20.57
C ASN A 9 -10.19 13.70 -19.49
N LYS A 10 -9.25 14.33 -18.76
CA LYS A 10 -8.59 13.68 -17.62
C LYS A 10 -9.56 13.38 -16.47
N ALA A 11 -10.54 14.25 -16.23
CA ALA A 11 -11.57 14.02 -15.21
C ALA A 11 -12.48 12.84 -15.59
N ILE A 12 -12.88 12.72 -16.86
CA ILE A 12 -13.64 11.56 -17.35
C ILE A 12 -12.84 10.27 -17.19
N ALA A 13 -11.55 10.28 -17.57
CA ALA A 13 -10.67 9.12 -17.35
C ALA A 13 -10.52 8.77 -15.86
N PHE A 14 -10.53 9.78 -14.98
CA PHE A 14 -10.49 9.56 -13.53
C PHE A 14 -11.76 8.89 -13.00
N LEU A 15 -12.95 9.32 -13.46
CA LEU A 15 -14.20 8.65 -13.11
C LEU A 15 -14.20 7.17 -13.55
N GLU A 16 -13.69 6.88 -14.74
CA GLU A 16 -13.55 5.51 -15.21
C GLU A 16 -12.55 4.68 -14.38
N MET A 17 -11.45 5.29 -13.94
CA MET A 17 -10.50 4.67 -13.00
C MET A 17 -11.17 4.35 -11.65
N ILE A 18 -12.00 5.26 -11.12
CA ILE A 18 -12.75 5.03 -9.89
C ILE A 18 -13.70 3.84 -10.05
N GLN A 19 -14.43 3.76 -11.17
CA GLN A 19 -15.32 2.64 -11.44
C GLN A 19 -14.58 1.30 -11.45
N ILE A 20 -13.40 1.24 -12.11
CA ILE A 20 -12.56 0.03 -12.12
C ILE A 20 -12.14 -0.35 -10.69
N GLY A 21 -11.69 0.63 -9.89
CA GLY A 21 -11.31 0.41 -8.50
C GLY A 21 -12.47 -0.11 -7.65
N HIS A 22 -13.66 0.48 -7.83
CA HIS A 22 -14.88 0.09 -7.13
C HIS A 22 -15.28 -1.37 -7.42
N GLU A 23 -15.28 -1.77 -8.69
CA GLU A 23 -15.60 -3.14 -9.12
C GLU A 23 -14.65 -4.16 -8.48
N ILE A 24 -13.34 -3.88 -8.51
CA ILE A 24 -12.32 -4.74 -7.89
C ILE A 24 -12.53 -4.83 -6.38
N MET A 25 -12.74 -3.70 -5.70
CA MET A 25 -12.93 -3.67 -4.25
C MET A 25 -14.17 -4.43 -3.80
N LYS A 26 -15.26 -4.32 -4.58
CA LYS A 26 -16.49 -5.05 -4.31
C LYS A 26 -16.25 -6.56 -4.36
N GLU A 27 -15.54 -7.04 -5.37
CA GLU A 27 -15.25 -8.47 -5.62
C GLU A 27 -14.12 -9.04 -4.74
N SER A 28 -13.26 -8.18 -4.18
CA SER A 28 -12.10 -8.62 -3.38
C SER A 28 -12.49 -9.53 -2.22
N SER A 29 -11.86 -10.70 -2.13
CA SER A 29 -12.00 -11.62 -0.99
C SER A 29 -11.04 -11.32 0.15
N VAL A 30 -10.10 -10.39 -0.04
CA VAL A 30 -8.96 -10.13 0.84
C VAL A 30 -9.17 -8.88 1.68
N VAL A 31 -9.87 -7.89 1.12
CA VAL A 31 -10.14 -6.63 1.78
C VAL A 31 -11.33 -6.78 2.73
N ASN A 32 -11.14 -6.42 4.00
CA ASN A 32 -12.20 -6.50 5.01
C ASN A 32 -13.33 -5.49 4.75
N SER A 33 -14.50 -5.74 5.35
CA SER A 33 -15.71 -4.91 5.15
C SER A 33 -15.51 -3.44 5.49
N LYS A 34 -14.79 -3.13 6.57
CA LYS A 34 -14.51 -1.76 7.00
C LYS A 34 -13.67 -1.01 5.96
N THR A 35 -12.64 -1.64 5.42
CA THR A 35 -11.82 -1.06 4.35
C THR A 35 -12.63 -0.88 3.07
N LYS A 36 -13.48 -1.85 2.70
CA LYS A 36 -14.40 -1.71 1.56
C LYS A 36 -15.37 -0.54 1.72
N GLU A 37 -15.91 -0.34 2.92
CA GLU A 37 -16.79 0.79 3.24
C GLU A 37 -16.06 2.14 3.07
N LEU A 38 -14.85 2.26 3.60
CA LEU A 38 -14.02 3.46 3.44
C LEU A 38 -13.72 3.74 1.96
N PHE A 39 -13.43 2.70 1.17
CA PHE A 39 -13.25 2.82 -0.27
C PHE A 39 -14.53 3.32 -0.96
N ASN A 40 -15.67 2.70 -0.68
CA ASN A 40 -16.95 3.10 -1.26
C ASN A 40 -17.32 4.55 -0.93
N ASN A 41 -17.06 4.99 0.31
CA ASN A 41 -17.28 6.37 0.72
C ASN A 41 -16.34 7.33 -0.02
N SER A 42 -15.07 6.94 -0.21
CA SER A 42 -14.11 7.71 -1.00
C SER A 42 -14.49 7.79 -2.48
N ASP A 43 -14.90 6.68 -3.09
CA ASP A 43 -15.38 6.61 -4.48
C ASP A 43 -16.59 7.55 -4.67
N THR A 44 -17.60 7.42 -3.80
CA THR A 44 -18.83 8.22 -3.84
C THR A 44 -18.52 9.71 -3.72
N TRP A 45 -17.64 10.09 -2.79
CA TRP A 45 -17.24 11.47 -2.60
C TRP A 45 -16.51 12.02 -3.83
N ASN A 46 -15.51 11.29 -4.36
CA ASN A 46 -14.76 11.72 -5.54
C ASN A 46 -15.65 11.87 -6.78
N ILE A 47 -16.54 10.89 -7.04
CA ILE A 47 -17.48 10.94 -8.18
C ILE A 47 -18.37 12.19 -8.07
N LYS A 48 -18.96 12.42 -6.89
CA LYS A 48 -19.81 13.58 -6.65
C LYS A 48 -19.04 14.88 -6.86
N THR A 49 -17.86 15.02 -6.26
CA THR A 49 -17.01 16.21 -6.37
C THR A 49 -16.64 16.51 -7.82
N ILE A 50 -16.20 15.50 -8.58
CA ILE A 50 -15.84 15.69 -9.99
C ILE A 50 -17.05 16.10 -10.82
N ASN A 51 -18.18 15.42 -10.69
CA ASN A 51 -19.39 15.74 -11.46
C ASN A 51 -19.88 17.17 -11.19
N GLU A 52 -19.98 17.57 -9.91
CA GLU A 52 -20.37 18.94 -9.55
C GLU A 52 -19.41 19.99 -10.12
N SER A 53 -18.09 19.73 -10.10
CA SER A 53 -17.10 20.67 -10.62
C SER A 53 -17.04 20.72 -12.16
N LEU A 54 -17.41 19.63 -12.84
CA LEU A 54 -17.60 19.63 -14.29
C LEU A 54 -18.83 20.44 -14.68
N GLU A 55 -19.95 20.28 -13.97
CA GLU A 55 -21.18 21.06 -14.19
C GLU A 55 -20.97 22.55 -13.96
N LYS A 56 -20.31 22.93 -12.87
CA LYS A 56 -19.98 24.33 -12.54
C LYS A 56 -18.83 24.89 -13.39
N ARG A 57 -18.12 24.03 -14.13
CA ARG A 57 -16.90 24.34 -14.90
C ARG A 57 -15.81 25.02 -14.06
N ASP A 58 -15.71 24.65 -12.78
CA ASP A 58 -14.76 25.20 -11.81
C ASP A 58 -13.60 24.25 -11.45
N LEU A 59 -13.54 23.07 -12.08
CA LEU A 59 -12.46 22.11 -11.88
C LEU A 59 -11.12 22.64 -12.43
N SER A 60 -10.19 22.95 -11.53
CA SER A 60 -8.82 23.28 -11.90
C SER A 60 -7.97 22.02 -12.11
N HIS A 61 -6.94 22.12 -12.97
CA HIS A 61 -5.98 21.02 -13.18
C HIS A 61 -5.31 20.59 -11.87
N ALA A 62 -4.85 21.54 -11.05
CA ALA A 62 -4.22 21.23 -9.76
C ALA A 62 -5.19 20.54 -8.78
N GLY A 63 -6.46 20.96 -8.75
CA GLY A 63 -7.50 20.31 -7.95
C GLY A 63 -7.72 18.86 -8.40
N LEU A 64 -7.81 18.62 -9.70
CA LEU A 64 -7.95 17.28 -10.27
C LEU A 64 -6.73 16.39 -9.95
N GLU A 65 -5.50 16.88 -10.14
CA GLU A 65 -4.28 16.14 -9.81
C GLU A 65 -4.17 15.80 -8.32
N SER A 66 -4.64 16.69 -7.44
CA SER A 66 -4.71 16.41 -6.00
C SER A 66 -5.68 15.26 -5.68
N LEU A 67 -6.86 15.22 -6.32
CA LEU A 67 -7.84 14.15 -6.13
C LEU A 67 -7.32 12.81 -6.67
N ILE A 68 -6.75 12.82 -7.88
CA ILE A 68 -6.12 11.65 -8.49
C ILE A 68 -4.99 11.13 -7.60
N GLY A 69 -4.12 12.01 -7.11
CA GLY A 69 -3.00 11.63 -6.24
C GLY A 69 -3.46 10.99 -4.93
N ALA A 70 -4.47 11.56 -4.28
CA ALA A 70 -5.06 11.00 -3.08
C ALA A 70 -5.67 9.62 -3.34
N TYR A 71 -6.46 9.48 -4.41
CA TYR A 71 -7.08 8.21 -4.80
C TYR A 71 -6.05 7.13 -5.11
N LEU A 72 -5.02 7.48 -5.89
CA LEU A 72 -3.96 6.55 -6.30
C LEU A 72 -2.98 6.20 -5.18
N THR A 73 -3.05 6.82 -4.01
CA THR A 73 -2.12 6.52 -2.90
C THR A 73 -2.20 5.05 -2.51
N PHE A 74 -3.40 4.52 -2.27
CA PHE A 74 -3.56 3.10 -1.93
C PHE A 74 -3.05 2.17 -3.04
N TRP A 75 -3.45 2.43 -4.30
CA TRP A 75 -3.08 1.61 -5.46
C TRP A 75 -1.58 1.64 -5.79
N ASN A 76 -0.87 2.69 -5.37
CA ASN A 76 0.57 2.85 -5.56
C ASN A 76 1.42 2.42 -4.36
N GLU A 77 0.83 2.29 -3.17
CA GLU A 77 1.56 1.93 -1.95
C GLU A 77 1.26 0.50 -1.46
N SER A 78 0.43 -0.22 -2.20
CA SER A 78 0.04 -1.59 -1.88
C SER A 78 0.58 -2.58 -2.90
N VAL A 79 0.76 -3.82 -2.47
CA VAL A 79 1.05 -4.99 -3.29
C VAL A 79 -0.03 -6.03 -3.00
N GLY A 80 -0.59 -6.64 -4.04
CA GLY A 80 -1.61 -7.67 -3.90
C GLY A 80 -2.29 -7.99 -5.23
N MET A 81 -3.13 -9.03 -5.24
CA MET A 81 -3.85 -9.46 -6.45
C MET A 81 -4.75 -8.34 -6.99
N ASP A 82 -5.54 -7.72 -6.12
CA ASP A 82 -6.45 -6.61 -6.45
C ASP A 82 -5.69 -5.43 -7.07
N ILE A 83 -4.47 -5.18 -6.58
CA ILE A 83 -3.61 -4.09 -7.06
C ILE A 83 -3.09 -4.39 -8.47
N GLU A 84 -2.63 -5.62 -8.71
CA GLU A 84 -2.20 -6.01 -10.06
C GLU A 84 -3.38 -6.02 -11.04
N GLU A 85 -4.55 -6.51 -10.61
CA GLU A 85 -5.76 -6.48 -11.43
C GLU A 85 -6.17 -5.05 -11.79
N PHE A 86 -6.12 -4.13 -10.84
CA PHE A 86 -6.39 -2.71 -11.07
C PHE A 86 -5.49 -2.16 -12.18
N TRP A 87 -4.17 -2.29 -12.04
CA TRP A 87 -3.24 -1.76 -13.04
C TRP A 87 -3.35 -2.47 -14.39
N ILE A 88 -3.69 -3.77 -14.42
CA ILE A 88 -3.99 -4.49 -15.67
C ILE A 88 -5.21 -3.89 -16.36
N LYS A 89 -6.30 -3.62 -15.64
CA LYS A 89 -7.53 -3.02 -16.19
C LYS A 89 -7.28 -1.58 -16.67
N ILE A 90 -6.54 -0.76 -15.92
CA ILE A 90 -6.13 0.60 -16.32
C ILE A 90 -5.35 0.56 -17.64
N ASN A 91 -4.34 -0.31 -17.74
CA ASN A 91 -3.54 -0.44 -18.96
C ASN A 91 -4.36 -0.97 -20.14
N LYS A 92 -5.26 -1.95 -19.92
CA LYS A 92 -6.12 -2.51 -20.97
C LYS A 92 -7.06 -1.45 -21.55
N LYS A 93 -7.52 -0.51 -20.73
CA LYS A 93 -8.36 0.62 -21.16
C LYS A 93 -7.56 1.82 -21.69
N SER A 94 -6.23 1.72 -21.74
CA SER A 94 -5.34 2.81 -22.20
C SER A 94 -5.54 4.12 -21.43
N LEU A 95 -5.87 4.02 -20.13
CA LEU A 95 -5.99 5.20 -19.27
C LEU A 95 -4.59 5.68 -18.87
N ASP A 96 -4.27 6.94 -19.16
CA ASP A 96 -2.96 7.55 -18.92
C ASP A 96 -2.73 7.89 -17.43
N PHE A 97 -2.64 6.87 -16.58
CA PHE A 97 -2.28 6.99 -15.17
C PHE A 97 -0.99 6.27 -14.86
N LYS A 98 -0.09 6.94 -14.14
CA LYS A 98 1.24 6.41 -13.85
C LYS A 98 1.24 5.56 -12.58
N ARG A 99 1.56 4.28 -12.73
CA ARG A 99 1.88 3.38 -11.62
C ARG A 99 3.23 3.74 -10.99
N LYS A 100 3.24 3.96 -9.68
CA LYS A 100 4.45 3.97 -8.83
C LYS A 100 4.62 2.58 -8.23
N ASP A 101 5.25 1.69 -8.98
CA ASP A 101 5.24 0.26 -8.70
C ASP A 101 6.15 -0.15 -7.53
N PRO A 102 5.60 -0.65 -6.39
CA PRO A 102 6.40 -1.06 -5.24
C PRO A 102 7.35 -2.22 -5.54
N LEU A 103 6.95 -3.18 -6.38
CA LEU A 103 7.76 -4.36 -6.69
C LEU A 103 8.99 -4.00 -7.52
N LYS A 104 8.81 -3.15 -8.54
CA LYS A 104 9.95 -2.63 -9.31
C LYS A 104 10.88 -1.77 -8.47
N TYR A 105 10.33 -0.95 -7.57
CA TYR A 105 11.15 -0.18 -6.63
C TYR A 105 11.97 -1.11 -5.72
N ALA A 106 11.35 -2.18 -5.21
CA ALA A 106 12.02 -3.15 -4.36
C ALA A 106 13.14 -3.88 -5.10
N LEU A 107 12.91 -4.31 -6.34
CA LEU A 107 13.94 -4.92 -7.20
C LEU A 107 15.13 -3.98 -7.44
N ASP A 108 14.86 -2.70 -7.74
CA ASP A 108 15.92 -1.70 -8.00
C ASP A 108 16.71 -1.33 -6.73
N LYS A 109 16.06 -1.25 -5.57
CA LYS A 109 16.68 -0.77 -4.32
C LYS A 109 17.04 -1.86 -3.32
N GLY A 110 16.68 -3.11 -3.59
CA GLY A 110 16.81 -4.22 -2.65
C GLY A 110 15.96 -4.07 -1.37
N ARG A 111 14.94 -3.19 -1.37
CA ARG A 111 14.07 -2.93 -0.22
C ARG A 111 12.78 -2.22 -0.59
N PHE A 112 11.75 -2.37 0.22
CA PHE A 112 10.53 -1.56 0.13
C PHE A 112 10.79 -0.10 0.57
N ARG A 113 10.00 0.82 0.02
CA ARG A 113 10.14 2.26 0.32
C ARG A 113 9.64 2.58 1.73
N ASN A 114 8.51 1.99 2.11
CA ASN A 114 7.83 2.22 3.37
C ASN A 114 7.28 0.91 3.93
N VAL A 115 6.82 0.96 5.18
CA VAL A 115 6.29 -0.21 5.90
C VAL A 115 5.02 -0.78 5.25
N HIS A 116 4.13 0.05 4.72
CA HIS A 116 2.88 -0.40 4.10
C HIS A 116 3.11 -1.26 2.85
N GLN A 117 4.09 -0.89 2.03
CA GLN A 117 4.51 -1.71 0.89
C GLN A 117 5.04 -3.07 1.34
N GLY A 118 5.90 -3.09 2.37
CA GLY A 118 6.42 -4.33 2.93
C GLY A 118 5.33 -5.22 3.54
N MET A 119 4.40 -4.64 4.30
CA MET A 119 3.26 -5.35 4.90
C MET A 119 2.36 -5.98 3.83
N SER A 120 1.94 -5.18 2.85
CA SER A 120 1.04 -5.65 1.79
C SER A 120 1.71 -6.73 0.94
N ALA A 121 2.98 -6.54 0.58
CA ALA A 121 3.76 -7.57 -0.09
C ALA A 121 3.78 -8.84 0.75
N ARG A 122 4.26 -8.78 1.99
CA ARG A 122 4.43 -9.96 2.85
C ARG A 122 3.15 -10.77 3.06
N ARG A 123 2.01 -10.09 3.21
CA ARG A 123 0.71 -10.72 3.43
C ARG A 123 0.21 -11.45 2.17
N ASP A 124 0.29 -10.82 1.01
CA ASP A 124 -0.36 -11.30 -0.20
C ASP A 124 0.60 -12.00 -1.18
N TRP A 125 1.90 -12.02 -0.90
CA TRP A 125 2.95 -12.46 -1.83
C TRP A 125 2.76 -13.87 -2.37
N ASN A 126 2.49 -14.84 -1.51
CA ASN A 126 2.36 -16.25 -1.93
C ASN A 126 1.21 -16.41 -2.92
N ARG A 127 0.03 -15.86 -2.61
CA ARG A 127 -1.12 -15.85 -3.51
C ARG A 127 -0.80 -15.12 -4.81
N LEU A 128 -0.11 -13.98 -4.70
CA LEU A 128 0.22 -13.17 -5.86
C LEU A 128 1.17 -13.89 -6.81
N LYS A 129 2.22 -14.55 -6.32
CA LYS A 129 3.16 -15.31 -7.17
C LYS A 129 2.52 -16.53 -7.82
N GLU A 130 1.53 -17.13 -7.18
CA GLU A 130 0.77 -18.27 -7.72
C GLU A 130 -0.28 -17.85 -8.75
N SER A 131 -0.79 -16.62 -8.69
CA SER A 131 -1.90 -16.12 -9.51
C SER A 131 -1.62 -15.91 -11.01
N GLN A 132 -0.36 -16.10 -11.45
CA GLN A 132 0.14 -15.77 -12.80
C GLN A 132 0.02 -14.29 -13.21
N LEU A 133 -0.56 -13.41 -12.37
CA LEU A 133 -0.71 -11.98 -12.66
C LEU A 133 0.64 -11.28 -12.87
N LEU A 134 1.68 -11.76 -12.17
CA LEU A 134 3.04 -11.23 -12.28
C LEU A 134 3.79 -11.73 -13.52
N ASN A 135 3.45 -12.91 -14.06
CA ASN A 135 4.22 -13.58 -15.12
C ASN A 135 4.25 -12.80 -16.43
N LYS A 136 3.32 -11.86 -16.62
CA LYS A 136 3.29 -10.97 -17.80
C LYS A 136 4.28 -9.82 -17.73
N ARG A 137 4.84 -9.53 -16.54
CA ARG A 137 5.62 -8.31 -16.31
C ARG A 137 6.89 -8.48 -15.48
N LEU A 138 7.06 -9.62 -14.81
CA LEU A 138 8.26 -9.99 -14.07
C LEU A 138 8.76 -11.36 -14.55
N THR A 139 10.07 -11.48 -14.63
CA THR A 139 10.79 -12.74 -14.87
C THR A 139 10.75 -13.63 -13.63
N LYS A 140 11.10 -14.90 -13.80
CA LYS A 140 11.16 -15.85 -12.68
C LYS A 140 12.22 -15.42 -11.67
N GLU A 141 13.37 -14.96 -12.16
CA GLU A 141 14.50 -14.47 -11.37
C GLU A 141 14.12 -13.23 -10.55
N GLU A 142 13.34 -12.31 -11.12
CA GLU A 142 12.80 -11.17 -10.38
C GLU A 142 11.83 -11.60 -9.27
N ILE A 143 10.97 -12.58 -9.52
CA ILE A 143 10.07 -13.13 -8.50
C ILE A 143 10.87 -13.79 -7.37
N GLU A 144 11.88 -14.60 -7.70
CA GLU A 144 12.78 -15.21 -6.71
C GLU A 144 13.58 -14.16 -5.92
N CYS A 145 14.00 -13.06 -6.56
CA CYS A 145 14.64 -11.94 -5.88
C CYS A 145 13.69 -11.24 -4.89
N LEU A 146 12.42 -11.07 -5.26
CA LEU A 146 11.40 -10.50 -4.37
C LEU A 146 11.09 -11.40 -3.18
N ASP A 147 11.09 -12.73 -3.34
CA ASP A 147 11.00 -13.69 -2.22
C ASP A 147 12.10 -13.39 -1.17
N ILE A 148 13.35 -13.16 -1.62
CA ILE A 148 14.47 -12.82 -0.75
C ILE A 148 14.27 -11.46 -0.08
N ILE A 149 13.93 -10.41 -0.84
CA ILE A 149 13.74 -9.05 -0.29
C ILE A 149 12.64 -9.03 0.78
N ILE A 150 11.53 -9.73 0.55
CA ILE A 150 10.43 -9.82 1.52
C ILE A 150 10.89 -10.54 2.79
N LYS A 151 11.66 -11.63 2.64
CA LYS A 151 12.17 -12.37 3.80
C LYS A 151 13.19 -11.55 4.59
N ASP A 152 14.08 -10.84 3.91
CA ASP A 152 15.09 -10.00 4.54
C ASP A 152 14.47 -8.81 5.29
N ASP A 153 13.43 -8.17 4.73
CA ASP A 153 12.69 -7.10 5.42
C ASP A 153 12.03 -7.63 6.72
N GLU A 154 11.43 -8.83 6.67
CA GLU A 154 10.88 -9.50 7.86
C GLU A 154 11.97 -9.73 8.93
N LEU A 155 13.10 -10.32 8.54
CA LEU A 155 14.18 -10.67 9.47
C LEU A 155 14.84 -9.43 10.09
N GLU A 156 15.07 -8.37 9.32
CA GLU A 156 15.64 -7.12 9.83
C GLU A 156 14.71 -6.43 10.85
N ARG A 157 13.38 -6.52 10.66
CA ARG A 157 12.40 -6.01 11.62
C ARG A 157 12.42 -6.81 12.92
N VAL A 158 12.39 -8.13 12.83
CA VAL A 158 12.49 -9.03 14.00
C VAL A 158 13.78 -8.76 14.78
N LYS A 159 14.91 -8.63 14.08
CA LYS A 159 16.22 -8.34 14.67
C LYS A 159 16.24 -7.02 15.43
N LEU A 160 15.58 -5.98 14.91
CA LEU A 160 15.45 -4.70 15.61
C LEU A 160 14.67 -4.86 16.91
N LEU A 161 13.53 -5.55 16.87
CA LEU A 161 12.70 -5.77 18.05
C LEU A 161 13.44 -6.60 19.11
N LYS A 162 14.09 -7.71 18.72
CA LYS A 162 14.92 -8.52 19.62
C LYS A 162 16.04 -7.70 20.26
N LYS A 163 16.70 -6.83 19.48
CA LYS A 163 17.74 -5.94 20.01
C LYS A 163 17.18 -4.97 21.06
N CYS A 164 16.00 -4.41 20.85
CA CYS A 164 15.36 -3.50 21.82
C CYS A 164 14.92 -4.25 23.07
N LEU A 165 14.42 -5.47 22.91
CA LEU A 165 14.07 -6.37 24.00
C LEU A 165 15.28 -6.72 24.89
N THR A 166 16.40 -7.16 24.29
CA THR A 166 17.64 -7.46 25.03
C THR A 166 18.16 -6.24 25.78
N LYS A 167 18.05 -5.05 25.19
CA LYS A 167 18.51 -3.80 25.80
C LYS A 167 17.49 -3.16 26.74
N LYS A 168 16.28 -3.72 26.82
CA LYS A 168 15.13 -3.17 27.54
C LYS A 168 14.92 -1.67 27.27
N SER A 169 15.19 -1.24 26.03
CA SER A 169 15.15 0.17 25.64
C SER A 169 15.07 0.35 24.13
N ILE A 170 14.41 1.44 23.71
CA ILE A 170 14.33 1.85 22.31
C ILE A 170 15.27 3.05 22.12
N PRO A 171 16.26 2.99 21.22
CA PRO A 171 17.04 4.18 20.87
C PRO A 171 16.12 5.26 20.32
N LYS A 172 16.26 6.52 20.80
CA LYS A 172 15.38 7.64 20.38
C LYS A 172 15.29 7.80 18.87
N THR A 173 16.43 7.67 18.18
CA THR A 173 16.53 7.75 16.71
C THR A 173 15.81 6.62 15.98
N GLN A 174 15.37 5.58 16.70
CA GLN A 174 14.70 4.40 16.15
C GLN A 174 13.25 4.24 16.63
N TYR A 175 12.70 5.19 17.39
CA TYR A 175 11.33 5.06 17.94
C TYR A 175 10.28 4.80 16.86
N LEU A 176 10.26 5.61 15.79
CA LEU A 176 9.33 5.41 14.67
C LEU A 176 9.57 4.06 13.98
N LYS A 177 10.83 3.69 13.77
CA LYS A 177 11.18 2.40 13.15
C LYS A 177 10.75 1.22 14.03
N PHE A 178 10.83 1.35 15.35
CA PHE A 178 10.33 0.34 16.28
C PHE A 178 8.81 0.19 16.14
N GLY A 179 8.07 1.30 16.14
CA GLY A 179 6.62 1.28 15.90
C GLY A 179 6.25 0.63 14.56
N ASP A 180 6.97 0.96 13.49
CA ASP A 180 6.79 0.32 12.17
C ASP A 180 7.05 -1.19 12.21
N CYS A 181 8.03 -1.65 13.00
CA CYS A 181 8.31 -3.08 13.17
C CYS A 181 7.19 -3.78 13.93
N ILE A 182 6.70 -3.21 15.03
CA ILE A 182 5.57 -3.76 15.77
C ILE A 182 4.33 -3.84 14.89
N GLY A 183 4.01 -2.74 14.19
CA GLY A 183 2.89 -2.70 13.26
C GLY A 183 3.02 -3.76 12.17
N TYR A 184 4.22 -3.93 11.60
CA TYR A 184 4.46 -4.93 10.55
C TYR A 184 4.20 -6.35 11.03
N LEU A 185 4.79 -6.74 12.18
CA LEU A 185 4.64 -8.08 12.71
C LEU A 185 3.19 -8.38 13.13
N SER A 186 2.49 -7.38 13.69
CA SER A 186 1.06 -7.50 14.02
C SER A 186 0.22 -7.70 12.76
N HIS A 187 0.42 -6.87 11.74
CA HIS A 187 -0.40 -6.90 10.53
C HIS A 187 -0.14 -8.12 9.63
N CYS A 188 1.00 -8.78 9.82
CA CYS A 188 1.39 -9.97 9.06
C CYS A 188 1.28 -11.28 9.87
N ASP A 189 0.71 -11.24 11.08
CA ASP A 189 0.56 -12.38 11.99
C ASP A 189 1.89 -13.13 12.26
N LEU A 190 2.96 -12.37 12.55
CA LEU A 190 4.32 -12.91 12.68
C LEU A 190 4.84 -13.02 14.10
N PHE A 191 4.14 -12.48 15.10
CA PHE A 191 4.68 -12.43 16.46
C PHE A 191 4.96 -13.82 17.02
N GLU A 192 4.01 -14.73 16.94
CA GLU A 192 4.12 -16.10 17.46
C GLU A 192 5.26 -16.90 16.80
N ASN A 193 5.67 -16.53 15.58
CA ASN A 193 6.79 -17.16 14.89
C ASN A 193 8.15 -16.79 15.50
N TYR A 194 8.24 -15.68 16.23
CA TYR A 194 9.53 -15.07 16.59
C TYR A 194 9.68 -14.72 18.07
N PHE A 195 8.56 -14.58 18.79
CA PHE A 195 8.49 -14.11 20.17
C PHE A 195 7.51 -14.99 20.96
N THR A 196 7.87 -15.29 22.19
CA THR A 196 6.94 -15.84 23.19
C THR A 196 5.97 -14.76 23.68
N GLU A 197 4.86 -15.16 24.30
CA GLU A 197 3.91 -14.23 24.93
C GLU A 197 4.61 -13.28 25.91
N LEU A 198 5.50 -13.82 26.76
CA LEU A 198 6.28 -13.02 27.71
C LEU A 198 7.18 -11.99 27.01
N GLU A 199 7.88 -12.39 25.95
CA GLU A 199 8.73 -11.46 25.20
C GLU A 199 7.91 -10.35 24.51
N LEU A 200 6.68 -10.66 24.10
CA LEU A 200 5.77 -9.70 23.50
C LEU A 200 5.25 -8.70 24.55
N GLU A 201 4.86 -9.18 25.74
CA GLU A 201 4.49 -8.32 26.88
C GLU A 201 5.63 -7.37 27.25
N GLU A 202 6.85 -7.90 27.35
CA GLU A 202 8.04 -7.11 27.64
C GLU A 202 8.33 -6.07 26.53
N LEU A 203 8.11 -6.40 25.25
CA LEU A 203 8.22 -5.43 24.15
C LEU A 203 7.21 -4.28 24.31
N HIS A 204 5.98 -4.58 24.72
CA HIS A 204 4.96 -3.56 24.98
C HIS A 204 5.31 -2.69 26.18
N GLU A 205 5.86 -3.27 27.26
CA GLU A 205 6.36 -2.49 28.40
C GLU A 205 7.50 -1.55 27.99
N VAL A 206 8.47 -2.04 27.20
CA VAL A 206 9.57 -1.23 26.67
C VAL A 206 9.05 -0.07 25.83
N TRP A 207 7.96 -0.27 25.09
CA TRP A 207 7.33 0.80 24.31
C TRP A 207 6.59 1.81 25.20
N ASN A 208 5.77 1.34 26.14
CA ASN A 208 4.98 2.19 27.02
C ASN A 208 5.85 3.05 27.95
N ASN A 209 7.02 2.54 28.32
CA ASN A 209 7.98 3.24 29.19
C ASN A 209 8.98 4.12 28.41
N PHE A 210 8.77 4.34 27.11
CA PHE A 210 9.66 5.19 26.32
C PHE A 210 9.54 6.66 26.73
N GLU A 211 10.60 7.21 27.31
CA GLU A 211 10.69 8.64 27.63
C GLU A 211 11.32 9.45 26.48
N SER A 212 10.54 10.31 25.84
CA SER A 212 11.05 11.32 24.90
C SER A 212 11.68 12.50 25.66
N LYS A 213 12.82 12.29 26.32
CA LYS A 213 13.60 13.40 26.87
C LYS A 213 14.26 14.23 25.76
#